data_AF-A0A0N4WP24-F1
#
_entry.id   AF-A0A0N4WP24-F1
#
_cell.length_a   1.000
_cell.length_b   1.000
_cell.length_c   1.000
_cell.angle_alpha   90.00
_cell.angle_beta   90.00
_cell.angle_gamma   90.00
#
_symmetry.space_group_name_H-M   'P 1'
#
loop_
_entity.id
_entity.type
_entity.pdbx_description
1 polymer ?
#
loop_
_entity_poly.entity_id
_entity_poly.type
_entity_poly.pdbx_seq_one_letter_code
_entity_poly.pdbx_strand_id
1 'polypeptide(L)'
;MVMTFTQEQIDRFGTVLNDTSKPLKARFRALFILRNIGCDLSVKWIAKCFHDESALLKHELAYCLGQTQNKTAIPILTEVLRDPKQEPIVRHEAGEALGAIGDLSARNVLEEYAKDPCKEIAQTCELALRRIELVNSSGDKTESPYQSIDPTSTASSDDVNELGGTLVDNSKPLWDRYCAMFKLRNINTDESIKALAKGLYCEDSALFRHEVAYVLGQAQSPVAIQELEDRLTLLSENCMVRHECAEALGAIATEHCTSLLRKYVDDKERVVRESCEVALDMAEYENSEELNYATEKFSVSDIGRLYKIPKEEVEALSCVKLLPKYLIKQNDTLGELVTVIREPLIEVSVCMNAIRQSFPALRLVLWGPFGTGKSVTLNQAVHLAYKKNMVIVQLLSALALTRGVKEVEMSTFKHGRINDPVNANQHVWKTLSGLRTERDYEWTKIERTAIDRPITDIVEIGLSAPFLATDCVGALFRELRRHSSAGKITMFVAIDDANSLWGKTTVKKADRSYASPSELSLVNHYRNLISPKWQNGCILLVADKKELSDPRDSVTVPRHTPLELFGEEGFQFIEPFLPIETKPYTKEEVGNMYQYYYDKRWLTTEKARTEDGKQQLMYLSAFNPYYFERLCAFN
;
A
#
# COMPACT_ATOMS: atom_id res chain seq x y z
N MET A 1 2.94 -18.67 1.46
CA MET A 1 2.85 -19.17 2.85
C MET A 1 1.64 -18.49 3.47
N VAL A 2 0.59 -19.23 3.81
CA VAL A 2 -0.61 -18.68 4.47
C VAL A 2 -0.17 -18.18 5.86
N MET A 3 -0.41 -16.90 6.18
CA MET A 3 -0.15 -16.38 7.52
C MET A 3 -0.99 -17.16 8.53
N THR A 4 -0.36 -18.01 9.34
CA THR A 4 -1.05 -18.72 10.43
C THR A 4 -1.01 -17.87 11.69
N PHE A 5 -2.18 -17.37 12.12
CA PHE A 5 -2.36 -16.68 13.40
C PHE A 5 -2.35 -17.69 14.56
N THR A 6 -1.73 -17.34 15.68
CA THR A 6 -1.77 -18.18 16.89
C THR A 6 -3.12 -18.05 17.60
N GLN A 7 -3.47 -19.03 18.43
CA GLN A 7 -4.69 -18.99 19.23
C GLN A 7 -4.75 -17.75 20.14
N GLU A 8 -3.64 -17.38 20.78
CA GLU A 8 -3.63 -16.17 21.63
C GLU A 8 -3.83 -14.89 20.81
N GLN A 9 -3.39 -14.85 19.55
CA GLN A 9 -3.64 -13.70 18.68
C GLN A 9 -5.13 -13.56 18.37
N ILE A 10 -5.81 -14.67 18.07
CA ILE A 10 -7.25 -14.72 17.80
C ILE A 10 -8.04 -14.32 19.05
N ASP A 11 -7.66 -14.82 20.22
CA ASP A 11 -8.32 -14.50 21.49
C ASP A 11 -8.25 -13.01 21.85
N ARG A 12 -7.13 -12.34 21.51
CA ARG A 12 -7.02 -10.88 21.69
C ARG A 12 -8.01 -10.11 20.83
N PHE A 13 -8.16 -10.47 19.55
CA PHE A 13 -9.16 -9.82 18.69
C PHE A 13 -10.59 -10.11 19.17
N GLY A 14 -10.87 -11.35 19.57
CA GLY A 14 -12.15 -11.73 20.15
C GLY A 14 -12.50 -10.96 21.43
N THR A 15 -11.51 -10.75 22.29
CA THR A 15 -11.67 -9.94 23.51
C THR A 15 -11.99 -8.49 23.18
N VAL A 16 -11.31 -7.88 22.20
CA VAL A 16 -11.60 -6.51 21.76
C VAL A 16 -13.00 -6.39 21.17
N LEU A 17 -13.42 -7.35 20.33
CA LEU A 17 -14.76 -7.36 19.73
C LEU A 17 -15.87 -7.38 20.80
N ASN A 18 -15.69 -8.16 21.86
CA ASN A 18 -16.69 -8.35 22.92
C ASN A 18 -16.55 -7.36 24.09
N ASP A 19 -15.61 -6.42 24.03
CA ASP A 19 -15.41 -5.41 25.07
C ASP A 19 -16.25 -4.16 24.77
N THR A 20 -17.41 -4.05 25.44
CA THR A 20 -18.34 -2.92 25.28
C THR A 20 -17.78 -1.59 25.75
N SER A 21 -16.65 -1.56 26.46
CA SER A 21 -15.95 -0.32 26.81
C SER A 21 -15.13 0.25 25.65
N LYS A 22 -14.89 -0.55 24.60
CA LYS A 22 -14.15 -0.10 23.41
C LYS A 22 -15.06 0.67 22.45
N PRO A 23 -14.52 1.70 21.76
CA PRO A 23 -15.23 2.37 20.69
C PRO A 23 -15.68 1.39 19.60
N LEU A 24 -16.85 1.62 19.01
CA LEU A 24 -17.45 0.75 18.01
C LEU A 24 -16.49 0.42 16.87
N LYS A 25 -15.79 1.43 16.34
CA LYS A 25 -14.75 1.26 15.32
C LYS A 25 -13.65 0.25 15.66
N ALA A 26 -13.19 0.18 16.90
CA ALA A 26 -12.15 -0.77 17.32
C ALA A 26 -12.70 -2.20 17.31
N ARG A 27 -13.99 -2.35 17.61
CA ARG A 27 -14.72 -3.62 17.60
C ARG A 27 -14.95 -4.10 16.16
N PHE A 28 -15.35 -3.20 15.25
CA PHE A 28 -15.45 -3.48 13.81
C PHE A 28 -14.11 -3.92 13.20
N ARG A 29 -13.01 -3.23 13.54
CA ARG A 29 -11.65 -3.65 13.10
C ARG A 29 -11.31 -5.05 13.59
N ALA A 30 -11.61 -5.39 14.85
CA ALA A 30 -11.40 -6.73 15.39
C ALA A 30 -12.29 -7.77 14.69
N LEU A 31 -13.54 -7.44 14.39
CA LEU A 31 -14.48 -8.27 13.65
C LEU A 31 -13.96 -8.62 12.25
N PHE A 32 -13.53 -7.62 11.48
CA PHE A 32 -12.99 -7.86 10.13
C PHE A 32 -11.72 -8.71 10.13
N ILE A 33 -10.87 -8.58 11.15
CA ILE A 33 -9.71 -9.45 11.33
C ILE A 33 -10.16 -10.90 11.59
N LEU A 34 -11.11 -11.10 12.50
CA LEU A 34 -11.65 -12.44 12.80
C LEU A 34 -12.34 -13.08 11.59
N ARG A 35 -13.08 -12.30 10.79
CA ARG A 35 -13.65 -12.72 9.50
C ARG A 35 -12.56 -13.26 8.57
N ASN A 36 -11.49 -12.48 8.37
CA ASN A 36 -10.38 -12.86 7.48
C ASN A 36 -9.63 -14.10 7.97
N ILE A 37 -9.62 -14.37 9.28
CA ILE A 37 -9.03 -15.60 9.85
C ILE A 37 -9.96 -16.80 9.61
N GLY A 38 -11.28 -16.64 9.78
CA GLY A 38 -12.31 -17.59 9.33
C GLY A 38 -12.34 -18.97 10.03
N CYS A 39 -11.48 -19.23 11.01
CA CYS A 39 -11.45 -20.51 11.72
C CYS A 39 -12.57 -20.63 12.78
N ASP A 40 -12.82 -21.84 13.26
CA ASP A 40 -13.89 -22.14 14.23
C ASP A 40 -13.78 -21.31 15.52
N LEU A 41 -12.57 -20.97 15.95
CA LEU A 41 -12.36 -20.10 17.11
C LEU A 41 -12.79 -18.66 16.81
N SER A 42 -12.55 -18.17 15.60
CA SER A 42 -13.00 -16.84 15.16
C SER A 42 -14.53 -16.79 15.12
N VAL A 43 -15.18 -17.83 14.57
CA VAL A 43 -16.65 -17.97 14.58
C VAL A 43 -17.20 -17.90 16.00
N LYS A 44 -16.60 -18.63 16.95
CA LYS A 44 -17.01 -18.60 18.37
C LYS A 44 -16.87 -17.21 19.00
N TRP A 45 -15.83 -16.46 18.66
CA TRP A 45 -15.65 -15.10 19.18
C TRP A 45 -16.64 -14.09 18.61
N ILE A 46 -16.94 -14.21 17.31
CA ILE A 46 -17.96 -13.39 16.63
C ILE A 46 -19.34 -13.70 17.24
N ALA A 47 -19.67 -14.98 17.41
CA ALA A 47 -20.96 -15.43 17.94
C ALA A 47 -21.28 -14.89 19.34
N LYS A 48 -20.29 -14.75 20.22
CA LYS A 48 -20.49 -14.21 21.59
C LYS A 48 -21.03 -12.78 21.60
N CYS A 49 -20.81 -12.03 20.51
CA CYS A 49 -21.14 -10.62 20.43
C CYS A 49 -22.60 -10.37 19.97
N PHE A 50 -23.39 -11.41 19.65
CA PHE A 50 -24.81 -11.25 19.28
C PHE A 50 -25.73 -10.77 20.42
N HIS A 51 -25.20 -10.69 21.65
CA HIS A 51 -25.88 -10.10 22.80
C HIS A 51 -25.64 -8.58 22.93
N ASP A 52 -24.94 -7.95 21.98
CA ASP A 52 -24.72 -6.51 21.99
C ASP A 52 -26.00 -5.71 21.73
N GLU A 53 -26.06 -4.51 22.29
CA GLU A 53 -27.19 -3.59 22.13
C GLU A 53 -27.20 -2.89 20.76
N SER A 54 -26.08 -2.87 20.02
CA SER A 54 -25.98 -2.29 18.68
C SER A 54 -26.54 -3.25 17.62
N ALA A 55 -27.68 -2.88 17.02
CA ALA A 55 -28.24 -3.59 15.88
C ALA A 55 -27.29 -3.57 14.67
N LEU A 56 -26.55 -2.47 14.47
CA LEU A 56 -25.55 -2.36 13.40
C LEU A 56 -24.42 -3.37 13.58
N LEU A 57 -23.85 -3.46 14.79
CA LEU A 57 -22.79 -4.44 15.06
C LEU A 57 -23.32 -5.86 14.85
N LYS A 58 -24.50 -6.19 15.39
CA LYS A 58 -25.10 -7.52 15.23
C LYS A 58 -25.36 -7.89 13.78
N HIS A 59 -25.83 -6.94 12.97
CA HIS A 59 -25.94 -7.08 11.51
C HIS A 59 -24.56 -7.45 10.93
N GLU A 60 -23.52 -6.67 11.21
CA GLU A 60 -22.18 -6.92 10.67
C GLU A 60 -21.57 -8.27 11.13
N LEU A 61 -21.88 -8.72 12.36
CA LEU A 61 -21.48 -10.05 12.84
C LEU A 61 -22.05 -11.15 11.94
N ALA A 62 -23.34 -11.07 11.60
CA ALA A 62 -24.01 -12.05 10.76
C ALA A 62 -23.41 -12.05 9.34
N TYR A 63 -23.23 -10.86 8.75
CA TYR A 63 -22.57 -10.70 7.46
C TYR A 63 -21.18 -11.35 7.46
N CYS A 64 -20.34 -10.97 8.41
CA CYS A 64 -18.98 -11.50 8.53
C CYS A 64 -18.95 -13.03 8.69
N LEU A 65 -19.89 -13.62 9.46
CA LEU A 65 -20.00 -15.07 9.57
C LEU A 65 -20.35 -15.73 8.23
N GLY A 66 -21.29 -15.15 7.48
CA GLY A 66 -21.64 -15.60 6.12
C GLY A 66 -20.43 -15.60 5.20
N GLN A 67 -19.67 -14.50 5.19
CA GLN A 67 -18.47 -14.34 4.36
C GLN A 67 -17.33 -15.31 4.71
N THR A 68 -17.28 -15.84 5.95
CA THR A 68 -16.29 -16.89 6.28
C THR A 68 -16.58 -18.23 5.60
N GLN A 69 -17.82 -18.46 5.16
CA GLN A 69 -18.36 -19.75 4.70
C GLN A 69 -18.12 -20.92 5.68
N ASN A 70 -17.79 -20.63 6.94
CA ASN A 70 -17.52 -21.64 7.94
C ASN A 70 -18.84 -22.21 8.48
N LYS A 71 -19.08 -23.50 8.21
CA LYS A 71 -20.31 -24.22 8.60
C LYS A 71 -20.58 -24.23 10.10
N THR A 72 -19.56 -23.99 10.94
CA THR A 72 -19.76 -23.87 12.39
C THR A 72 -20.63 -22.68 12.78
N ALA A 73 -20.83 -21.71 11.88
CA ALA A 73 -21.72 -20.57 12.08
C ALA A 73 -23.22 -20.91 11.91
N ILE A 74 -23.57 -22.00 11.21
CA ILE A 74 -24.97 -22.32 10.85
C ILE A 74 -25.91 -22.40 12.06
N PRO A 75 -25.58 -23.10 13.16
CA PRO A 75 -26.45 -23.15 14.33
C PRO A 75 -26.68 -21.77 14.95
N ILE A 76 -25.64 -20.93 15.01
CA ILE A 76 -25.70 -19.58 15.58
C ILE A 76 -26.62 -18.69 14.72
N LEU A 77 -26.41 -18.67 13.40
CA LEU A 77 -27.23 -17.88 12.47
C LEU A 77 -28.69 -18.36 12.45
N THR A 78 -28.92 -19.67 12.60
CA THR A 78 -30.27 -20.25 12.75
C THR A 78 -30.98 -19.74 14.00
N GLU A 79 -30.27 -19.64 15.13
CA GLU A 79 -30.81 -19.08 16.37
C GLU A 79 -31.13 -17.58 16.23
N VAL A 80 -30.24 -16.81 15.58
CA VAL A 80 -30.44 -15.36 15.35
C VAL A 80 -31.64 -15.12 14.43
N LEU A 81 -31.77 -15.85 13.31
CA LEU A 81 -32.92 -15.74 12.41
C LEU A 81 -34.25 -16.05 13.12
N ARG A 82 -34.22 -17.02 14.04
CA ARG A 82 -35.39 -17.48 14.80
C ARG A 82 -35.84 -16.54 15.90
N ASP A 83 -34.92 -15.75 16.44
CA ASP A 83 -35.19 -14.94 17.64
C ASP A 83 -36.05 -13.72 17.30
N PRO A 84 -37.34 -13.67 17.73
CA PRO A 84 -38.20 -12.52 17.46
C PRO A 84 -37.80 -11.26 18.23
N LYS A 85 -36.84 -11.36 19.17
CA LYS A 85 -36.29 -10.21 19.88
C LYS A 85 -35.18 -9.51 19.09
N GLN A 86 -34.60 -10.17 18.09
CA GLN A 86 -33.63 -9.54 17.21
C GLN A 86 -34.35 -8.61 16.23
N GLU A 87 -33.69 -7.51 15.90
CA GLU A 87 -34.21 -6.52 14.96
C GLU A 87 -34.30 -7.14 13.55
N PRO A 88 -35.27 -6.71 12.72
CA PRO A 88 -35.41 -7.20 11.36
C PRO A 88 -34.12 -7.14 10.53
N ILE A 89 -33.32 -6.08 10.71
CA ILE A 89 -32.01 -5.91 10.08
C ILE A 89 -31.04 -7.06 10.40
N VAL A 90 -30.97 -7.48 11.67
CA VAL A 90 -30.08 -8.57 12.10
C VAL A 90 -30.61 -9.93 11.61
N ARG A 91 -31.94 -10.11 11.61
CA ARG A 91 -32.58 -11.35 11.18
C ARG A 91 -32.45 -11.59 9.68
N HIS A 92 -32.60 -10.55 8.84
CA HIS A 92 -32.34 -10.73 7.41
C HIS A 92 -30.87 -11.08 7.18
N GLU A 93 -29.93 -10.39 7.81
CA GLU A 93 -28.51 -10.64 7.59
C GLU A 93 -28.12 -12.07 8.01
N ALA A 94 -28.74 -12.61 9.07
CA ALA A 94 -28.57 -14.01 9.43
C ALA A 94 -29.11 -14.97 8.35
N GLY A 95 -30.27 -14.67 7.76
CA GLY A 95 -30.84 -15.44 6.64
C GLY A 95 -29.95 -15.40 5.39
N GLU A 96 -29.40 -14.22 5.07
CA GLU A 96 -28.48 -14.02 3.96
C GLU A 96 -27.16 -14.78 4.18
N ALA A 97 -26.58 -14.67 5.37
CA ALA A 97 -25.37 -15.38 5.76
C ALA A 97 -25.51 -16.91 5.67
N LEU A 98 -26.67 -17.46 6.05
CA LEU A 98 -27.00 -18.88 5.82
C LEU A 98 -26.99 -19.23 4.33
N GLY A 99 -27.59 -18.35 3.51
CA GLY A 99 -27.53 -18.43 2.05
C GLY A 99 -26.10 -18.43 1.53
N ALA A 100 -25.24 -17.51 2.00
CA ALA A 100 -23.84 -17.34 1.61
C ALA A 100 -22.97 -18.58 1.94
N ILE A 101 -23.18 -19.19 3.12
CA ILE A 101 -22.53 -20.46 3.50
C ILE A 101 -22.93 -21.59 2.52
N GLY A 102 -24.17 -21.58 2.03
CA GLY A 102 -24.60 -22.45 0.93
C GLY A 102 -24.87 -23.92 1.32
N ASP A 103 -24.94 -24.22 2.61
CA ASP A 103 -25.10 -25.60 3.10
C ASP A 103 -26.58 -26.03 3.20
N LEU A 104 -26.89 -27.23 2.71
CA LEU A 104 -28.25 -27.77 2.70
C LEU A 104 -28.89 -27.91 4.09
N SER A 105 -28.11 -27.99 5.16
CA SER A 105 -28.65 -28.04 6.52
C SER A 105 -29.42 -26.78 6.93
N ALA A 106 -29.16 -25.63 6.29
CA ALA A 106 -29.90 -24.39 6.53
C ALA A 106 -31.27 -24.34 5.82
N ARG A 107 -31.54 -25.26 4.88
CA ARG A 107 -32.75 -25.24 4.04
C ARG A 107 -34.05 -25.18 4.86
N ASN A 108 -34.17 -26.03 5.87
CA ASN A 108 -35.41 -26.14 6.65
C ASN A 108 -35.77 -24.84 7.37
N VAL A 109 -34.78 -24.15 7.97
CA VAL A 109 -35.06 -22.88 8.65
C VAL A 109 -35.36 -21.77 7.63
N LEU A 110 -34.68 -21.75 6.49
CA LEU A 110 -34.97 -20.75 5.46
C LEU A 110 -36.37 -20.97 4.84
N GLU A 111 -36.83 -22.21 4.63
CA GLU A 111 -38.21 -22.51 4.17
C GLU A 111 -39.27 -22.09 5.19
N GLU A 112 -38.96 -22.21 6.48
CA GLU A 112 -39.81 -21.74 7.58
C GLU A 112 -39.99 -20.22 7.54
N TYR A 113 -38.87 -19.48 7.41
CA TYR A 113 -38.85 -18.01 7.46
C TYR A 113 -39.06 -17.31 6.11
N ALA A 114 -39.09 -18.02 4.99
CA ALA A 114 -39.57 -17.51 3.70
C ALA A 114 -41.06 -17.08 3.75
N LYS A 115 -41.79 -17.44 4.81
CA LYS A 115 -43.18 -17.05 5.07
C LYS A 115 -43.32 -16.09 6.26
N ASP A 116 -42.23 -15.50 6.72
CA ASP A 116 -42.23 -14.56 7.85
C ASP A 116 -43.13 -13.34 7.52
N PRO A 117 -43.91 -12.81 8.49
CA PRO A 117 -44.72 -11.61 8.27
C PRO A 117 -43.88 -10.37 7.95
N CYS A 118 -42.61 -10.33 8.35
CA CYS A 118 -41.65 -9.29 7.97
C CYS A 118 -41.17 -9.56 6.54
N LYS A 119 -41.51 -8.65 5.62
CA LYS A 119 -41.26 -8.82 4.19
C LYS A 119 -39.77 -8.98 3.87
N GLU A 120 -38.92 -8.24 4.55
CA GLU A 120 -37.47 -8.26 4.42
C GLU A 120 -36.93 -9.68 4.70
N ILE A 121 -37.36 -10.28 5.81
CA ILE A 121 -36.92 -11.62 6.21
C ILE A 121 -37.41 -12.68 5.23
N ALA A 122 -38.69 -12.60 4.84
CA ALA A 122 -39.28 -13.52 3.87
C ALA A 122 -38.55 -13.47 2.52
N GLN A 123 -38.32 -12.27 1.99
CA GLN A 123 -37.63 -12.07 0.72
C GLN A 123 -36.18 -12.56 0.77
N THR A 124 -35.44 -12.26 1.84
CA THR A 124 -34.07 -12.75 2.02
C THR A 124 -34.03 -14.28 2.06
N CYS A 125 -34.93 -14.92 2.83
CA CYS A 125 -34.95 -16.38 2.92
C CYS A 125 -35.30 -17.04 1.58
N GLU A 126 -36.19 -16.44 0.79
CA GLU A 126 -36.48 -16.89 -0.59
C GLU A 126 -35.24 -16.81 -1.50
N LEU A 127 -34.49 -15.70 -1.44
CA LEU A 127 -33.24 -15.53 -2.19
C LEU A 127 -32.17 -16.54 -1.74
N ALA A 128 -31.98 -16.71 -0.42
CA ALA A 128 -31.02 -17.63 0.17
C ALA A 128 -31.32 -19.10 -0.21
N LEU A 129 -32.58 -19.51 -0.23
CA LEU A 129 -32.99 -20.85 -0.68
C LEU A 129 -32.61 -21.09 -2.13
N ARG A 130 -32.95 -20.15 -3.02
CA ARG A 130 -32.60 -20.24 -4.44
C ARG A 130 -31.09 -20.30 -4.64
N ARG A 131 -30.34 -19.52 -3.87
CA ARG A 131 -28.87 -19.55 -3.89
C ARG A 131 -28.33 -20.91 -3.49
N ILE A 132 -28.79 -21.48 -2.38
CA ILE A 132 -28.38 -22.82 -1.93
C ILE A 132 -28.67 -23.85 -3.04
N GLU A 133 -29.84 -23.79 -3.68
CA GLU A 133 -30.18 -24.68 -4.80
C GLU A 133 -29.26 -24.50 -6.00
N LEU A 134 -28.92 -23.25 -6.35
CA LEU A 134 -28.00 -22.93 -7.44
C LEU A 134 -26.59 -23.48 -7.17
N VAL A 135 -26.02 -23.20 -6.00
CA VAL A 135 -24.66 -23.62 -5.61
C VAL A 135 -24.55 -25.14 -5.60
N ASN A 136 -25.57 -25.83 -5.08
CA ASN A 136 -25.57 -27.30 -4.99
C ASN A 136 -25.86 -28.00 -6.34
N SER A 137 -26.56 -27.35 -7.28
CA SER A 137 -26.89 -27.94 -8.59
C SER A 137 -25.84 -27.66 -9.66
N SER A 138 -25.25 -26.46 -9.67
CA SER A 138 -24.37 -25.99 -10.75
C SER A 138 -22.89 -25.89 -10.35
N GLY A 139 -22.59 -25.87 -9.05
CA GLY A 139 -21.24 -25.59 -8.55
C GLY A 139 -20.79 -24.14 -8.78
N ASP A 140 -21.67 -23.26 -9.28
CA ASP A 140 -21.43 -21.83 -9.39
C ASP A 140 -21.26 -21.23 -8.00
N LYS A 141 -20.13 -20.57 -7.78
CA LYS A 141 -19.77 -20.00 -6.48
C LYS A 141 -20.26 -18.57 -6.31
N THR A 142 -20.93 -17.99 -7.32
CA THR A 142 -21.37 -16.59 -7.34
C THR A 142 -20.23 -15.65 -6.92
N GLU A 143 -19.03 -15.90 -7.46
CA GLU A 143 -17.82 -15.13 -7.15
C GLU A 143 -17.90 -13.73 -7.78
N SER A 144 -17.89 -12.71 -6.92
CA SER A 144 -17.93 -11.30 -7.30
C SER A 144 -16.54 -10.75 -7.60
N PRO A 145 -16.38 -9.80 -8.55
CA PRO A 145 -15.13 -9.05 -8.71
C PRO A 145 -14.76 -8.22 -7.45
N TYR A 146 -15.67 -8.08 -6.49
CA TYR A 146 -15.50 -7.32 -5.25
C TYR A 146 -15.14 -8.20 -4.02
N GLN A 147 -14.74 -9.46 -4.23
CA GLN A 147 -14.34 -10.39 -3.16
C GLN A 147 -15.42 -10.64 -2.08
N SER A 148 -16.69 -10.48 -2.46
CA SER A 148 -17.88 -10.81 -1.66
C SER A 148 -18.62 -11.99 -2.27
N ILE A 149 -19.46 -12.63 -1.46
CA ILE A 149 -20.37 -13.69 -1.91
C ILE A 149 -21.71 -13.06 -2.25
N ASP A 150 -22.03 -12.93 -3.54
CA ASP A 150 -23.30 -12.36 -3.96
C ASP A 150 -24.48 -13.32 -3.68
N PRO A 151 -25.68 -12.81 -3.32
CA PRO A 151 -26.89 -13.60 -3.15
C PRO A 151 -27.37 -14.33 -4.42
N THR A 152 -27.00 -13.83 -5.61
CA THR A 152 -27.47 -14.35 -6.90
C THR A 152 -26.34 -14.45 -7.92
N SER A 153 -26.51 -15.27 -8.96
CA SER A 153 -25.69 -15.16 -10.18
C SER A 153 -25.99 -13.86 -10.93
N THR A 154 -25.10 -13.46 -11.84
CA THR A 154 -25.35 -12.28 -12.69
C THR A 154 -26.23 -12.60 -13.90
N ALA A 155 -26.94 -11.60 -14.41
CA ALA A 155 -27.68 -11.71 -15.67
C ALA A 155 -26.74 -11.97 -16.86
N SER A 156 -27.24 -12.68 -17.88
CA SER A 156 -26.48 -13.03 -19.08
C SER A 156 -26.32 -11.87 -20.08
N SER A 157 -27.23 -10.90 -20.06
CA SER A 157 -27.17 -9.71 -20.93
C SER A 157 -26.14 -8.71 -20.44
N ASP A 158 -25.45 -8.03 -21.36
CA ASP A 158 -24.56 -6.90 -21.09
C ASP A 158 -25.21 -5.54 -21.44
N ASP A 159 -26.48 -5.52 -21.89
CA ASP A 159 -27.18 -4.29 -22.27
C ASP A 159 -27.70 -3.54 -21.04
N VAL A 160 -27.07 -2.40 -20.74
CA VAL A 160 -27.41 -1.53 -19.60
C VAL A 160 -28.88 -1.08 -19.62
N ASN A 161 -29.48 -0.84 -20.80
CA ASN A 161 -30.88 -0.40 -20.87
C ASN A 161 -31.84 -1.54 -20.54
N GLU A 162 -31.57 -2.74 -21.05
CA GLU A 162 -32.36 -3.94 -20.74
C GLU A 162 -32.27 -4.29 -19.25
N LEU A 163 -31.05 -4.29 -18.71
CA LEU A 163 -30.77 -4.56 -17.31
C LEU A 163 -31.43 -3.50 -16.41
N GLY A 164 -31.29 -2.22 -16.76
CA GLY A 164 -31.92 -1.12 -16.04
C GLY A 164 -33.45 -1.17 -16.09
N GLY A 165 -34.03 -1.59 -17.22
CA GLY A 165 -35.46 -1.84 -17.34
C GLY A 165 -35.93 -3.00 -16.45
N THR A 166 -35.16 -4.09 -16.40
CA THR A 166 -35.45 -5.24 -15.53
C THR A 166 -35.37 -4.86 -14.05
N LEU A 167 -34.34 -4.10 -13.66
CA LEU A 167 -34.09 -3.67 -12.29
C LEU A 167 -35.31 -2.93 -11.67
N VAL A 168 -35.92 -2.02 -12.44
CA VAL A 168 -37.01 -1.15 -11.96
C VAL A 168 -38.42 -1.70 -12.22
N ASP A 169 -38.54 -2.83 -12.91
CA ASP A 169 -39.82 -3.47 -13.21
C ASP A 169 -40.31 -4.30 -12.02
N ASN A 170 -41.25 -3.73 -11.24
CA ASN A 170 -41.84 -4.39 -10.07
C ASN A 170 -42.70 -5.61 -10.39
N SER A 171 -43.00 -5.88 -11.67
CA SER A 171 -43.69 -7.10 -12.10
C SER A 171 -42.75 -8.30 -12.23
N LYS A 172 -41.43 -8.06 -12.26
CA LYS A 172 -40.42 -9.11 -12.35
C LYS A 172 -40.15 -9.77 -10.99
N PRO A 173 -39.81 -11.07 -10.97
CA PRO A 173 -39.33 -11.73 -9.76
C PRO A 173 -38.14 -10.98 -9.15
N LEU A 174 -38.09 -10.94 -7.81
CA LEU A 174 -37.00 -10.28 -7.08
C LEU A 174 -35.62 -10.84 -7.48
N TRP A 175 -35.54 -12.16 -7.68
CA TRP A 175 -34.33 -12.84 -8.15
C TRP A 175 -33.79 -12.25 -9.47
N ASP A 176 -34.65 -12.01 -10.45
CA ASP A 176 -34.23 -11.50 -11.77
C ASP A 176 -33.74 -10.05 -11.66
N ARG A 177 -34.40 -9.26 -10.79
CA ARG A 177 -33.97 -7.89 -10.46
C ARG A 177 -32.61 -7.88 -9.79
N TYR A 178 -32.34 -8.83 -8.88
CA TYR A 178 -31.03 -9.02 -8.26
C TYR A 178 -29.97 -9.42 -9.30
N CYS A 179 -30.26 -10.36 -10.19
CA CYS A 179 -29.33 -10.73 -11.26
C CYS A 179 -28.95 -9.53 -12.15
N ALA A 180 -29.93 -8.66 -12.46
CA ALA A 180 -29.69 -7.44 -13.22
C ALA A 180 -28.86 -6.41 -12.43
N MET A 181 -29.17 -6.22 -11.14
CA MET A 181 -28.46 -5.33 -10.22
C MET A 181 -26.96 -5.69 -10.12
N PHE A 182 -26.64 -6.95 -9.83
CA PHE A 182 -25.25 -7.41 -9.73
C PHE A 182 -24.52 -7.34 -11.08
N LYS A 183 -25.24 -7.54 -12.20
CA LYS A 183 -24.68 -7.36 -13.54
C LYS A 183 -24.35 -5.90 -13.84
N LEU A 184 -25.25 -4.97 -13.52
CA LEU A 184 -25.04 -3.52 -13.67
C LEU A 184 -23.85 -3.02 -12.83
N ARG A 185 -23.73 -3.53 -11.58
CA ARG A 185 -22.55 -3.29 -10.72
C ARG A 185 -21.28 -3.76 -11.43
N ASN A 186 -21.27 -4.99 -11.96
CA ASN A 186 -20.08 -5.57 -12.59
C ASN A 186 -19.68 -4.90 -13.93
N ILE A 187 -20.63 -4.29 -14.64
CA ILE A 187 -20.33 -3.47 -15.84
C ILE A 187 -19.56 -2.21 -15.46
N ASN A 188 -19.91 -1.59 -14.33
CA ASN A 188 -19.21 -0.47 -13.71
C ASN A 188 -18.87 0.72 -14.64
N THR A 189 -19.81 1.15 -15.48
CA THR A 189 -19.71 2.42 -16.24
C THR A 189 -20.65 3.47 -15.65
N ASP A 190 -20.44 4.75 -15.93
CA ASP A 190 -21.33 5.81 -15.47
C ASP A 190 -22.80 5.57 -15.87
N GLU A 191 -23.04 5.01 -17.06
CA GLU A 191 -24.38 4.64 -17.53
C GLU A 191 -24.97 3.48 -16.70
N SER A 192 -24.17 2.44 -16.40
CA SER A 192 -24.64 1.31 -15.61
C SER A 192 -24.90 1.71 -14.16
N ILE A 193 -24.08 2.57 -13.57
CA ILE A 193 -24.28 3.12 -12.23
C ILE A 193 -25.52 4.02 -12.18
N LYS A 194 -25.76 4.87 -13.18
CA LYS A 194 -27.01 5.65 -13.26
C LYS A 194 -28.24 4.77 -13.41
N ALA A 195 -28.15 3.68 -14.17
CA ALA A 195 -29.24 2.71 -14.28
C ALA A 195 -29.48 2.00 -12.94
N LEU A 196 -28.41 1.60 -12.25
CA LEU A 196 -28.43 0.96 -10.94
C LEU A 196 -29.05 1.86 -9.86
N ALA A 197 -28.66 3.14 -9.82
CA ALA A 197 -29.16 4.12 -8.85
C ALA A 197 -30.68 4.33 -8.92
N LYS A 198 -31.31 4.11 -10.08
CA LYS A 198 -32.79 4.15 -10.20
C LYS A 198 -33.48 3.10 -9.33
N GLY A 199 -32.81 2.01 -8.98
CA GLY A 199 -33.31 1.00 -8.06
C GLY A 199 -33.64 1.54 -6.66
N LEU A 200 -32.97 2.61 -6.22
CA LEU A 200 -33.23 3.28 -4.94
C LEU A 200 -34.61 3.93 -4.86
N TYR A 201 -35.31 4.11 -5.99
CA TYR A 201 -36.67 4.66 -6.02
C TYR A 201 -37.75 3.58 -6.18
N CYS A 202 -37.38 2.31 -6.08
CA CYS A 202 -38.33 1.20 -6.10
C CYS A 202 -38.97 1.02 -4.72
N GLU A 203 -40.14 1.63 -4.52
CA GLU A 203 -40.84 1.66 -3.22
C GLU A 203 -41.39 0.29 -2.77
N ASP A 204 -41.35 -0.73 -3.63
CA ASP A 204 -41.97 -2.03 -3.37
C ASP A 204 -41.23 -2.89 -2.33
N SER A 205 -39.92 -2.72 -2.13
CA SER A 205 -39.13 -3.52 -1.20
C SER A 205 -37.99 -2.70 -0.59
N ALA A 206 -38.00 -2.57 0.74
CA ALA A 206 -36.90 -1.96 1.48
C ALA A 206 -35.61 -2.81 1.37
N LEU A 207 -35.74 -4.15 1.40
CA LEU A 207 -34.62 -5.06 1.15
C LEU A 207 -33.96 -4.82 -0.21
N PHE A 208 -34.75 -4.66 -1.27
CA PHE A 208 -34.21 -4.38 -2.60
C PHE A 208 -33.47 -3.04 -2.64
N ARG A 209 -34.03 -1.98 -2.05
CA ARG A 209 -33.36 -0.67 -2.00
C ARG A 209 -32.09 -0.68 -1.16
N HIS A 210 -32.10 -1.40 -0.04
CA HIS A 210 -30.91 -1.68 0.76
C HIS A 210 -29.82 -2.32 -0.11
N GLU A 211 -30.16 -3.40 -0.82
CA GLU A 211 -29.17 -4.09 -1.65
C GLU A 211 -28.63 -3.20 -2.78
N VAL A 212 -29.49 -2.38 -3.38
CA VAL A 212 -29.06 -1.38 -4.38
C VAL A 212 -28.05 -0.39 -3.76
N ALA A 213 -28.29 0.10 -2.55
CA ALA A 213 -27.34 0.97 -1.85
C ALA A 213 -26.01 0.25 -1.58
N TYR A 214 -26.06 -1.01 -1.13
CA TYR A 214 -24.88 -1.84 -0.87
C TYR A 214 -24.00 -1.98 -2.13
N VAL A 215 -24.61 -2.35 -3.26
CA VAL A 215 -23.84 -2.52 -4.52
C VAL A 215 -23.32 -1.20 -5.08
N LEU A 216 -24.00 -0.07 -4.84
CA LEU A 216 -23.50 1.26 -5.17
C LEU A 216 -22.30 1.64 -4.29
N GLY A 217 -22.34 1.27 -3.00
CA GLY A 217 -21.21 1.39 -2.08
C GLY A 217 -19.99 0.60 -2.54
N GLN A 218 -20.18 -0.63 -3.02
CA GLN A 218 -19.11 -1.44 -3.62
C GLN A 218 -18.53 -0.81 -4.91
N ALA A 219 -19.37 -0.18 -5.73
CA ALA A 219 -18.93 0.46 -6.97
C ALA A 219 -18.14 1.76 -6.72
N GLN A 220 -18.34 2.41 -5.56
CA GLN A 220 -17.65 3.64 -5.12
C GLN A 220 -17.70 4.80 -6.15
N SER A 221 -18.71 4.82 -7.02
CA SER A 221 -18.81 5.84 -8.06
C SER A 221 -19.49 7.11 -7.53
N PRO A 222 -18.86 8.31 -7.69
CA PRO A 222 -19.47 9.58 -7.30
C PRO A 222 -20.78 9.91 -8.03
N VAL A 223 -21.07 9.21 -9.12
CA VAL A 223 -22.26 9.41 -9.95
C VAL A 223 -23.56 9.10 -9.20
N ALA A 224 -23.52 8.25 -8.17
CA ALA A 224 -24.69 7.84 -7.39
C ALA A 224 -24.89 8.64 -6.09
N ILE A 225 -24.04 9.64 -5.82
CA ILE A 225 -24.06 10.40 -4.56
C ILE A 225 -25.44 11.06 -4.34
N GLN A 226 -26.04 11.61 -5.39
CA GLN A 226 -27.31 12.32 -5.27
C GLN A 226 -28.43 11.39 -4.84
N GLU A 227 -28.55 10.22 -5.48
CA GLU A 227 -29.59 9.24 -5.18
C GLU A 227 -29.41 8.61 -3.79
N LEU A 228 -28.16 8.39 -3.35
CA LEU A 228 -27.85 7.94 -1.99
C LEU A 228 -28.19 9.01 -0.94
N GLU A 229 -27.91 10.28 -1.23
CA GLU A 229 -28.27 11.40 -0.36
C GLU A 229 -29.79 11.57 -0.24
N ASP A 230 -30.52 11.46 -1.35
CA ASP A 230 -31.99 11.51 -1.38
C ASP A 230 -32.60 10.46 -0.44
N ARG A 231 -31.92 9.31 -0.28
CA ARG A 231 -32.39 8.24 0.61
C ARG A 231 -31.95 8.36 2.05
N LEU A 232 -30.70 8.72 2.30
CA LEU A 232 -30.24 9.00 3.67
C LEU A 232 -31.06 10.11 4.35
N THR A 233 -31.43 11.15 3.58
CA THR A 233 -32.13 12.34 4.09
C THR A 233 -33.64 12.17 4.25
N LEU A 234 -34.25 11.13 3.66
CA LEU A 234 -35.69 10.89 3.79
C LEU A 234 -36.03 10.26 5.14
N LEU A 235 -36.62 11.05 6.05
CA LEU A 235 -36.98 10.59 7.40
C LEU A 235 -38.06 9.49 7.44
N SER A 236 -38.85 9.35 6.37
CA SER A 236 -39.85 8.27 6.26
C SER A 236 -39.30 6.99 5.62
N GLU A 237 -38.04 6.99 5.17
CA GLU A 237 -37.40 5.81 4.63
C GLU A 237 -37.08 4.80 5.75
N ASN A 238 -37.11 3.52 5.40
CA ASN A 238 -36.76 2.43 6.30
C ASN A 238 -35.30 2.59 6.77
N CYS A 239 -35.06 2.39 8.06
CA CYS A 239 -33.72 2.53 8.64
C CYS A 239 -32.68 1.60 8.01
N MET A 240 -33.09 0.45 7.46
CA MET A 240 -32.21 -0.45 6.71
C MET A 240 -31.61 0.23 5.46
N VAL A 241 -32.45 0.93 4.70
CA VAL A 241 -32.00 1.61 3.47
C VAL A 241 -31.13 2.81 3.83
N ARG A 242 -31.51 3.53 4.90
CA ARG A 242 -30.78 4.73 5.35
C ARG A 242 -29.38 4.39 5.86
N HIS A 243 -29.18 3.30 6.62
CA HIS A 243 -27.82 2.92 7.04
C HIS A 243 -26.96 2.54 5.85
N GLU A 244 -27.51 1.76 4.91
CA GLU A 244 -26.75 1.27 3.78
C GLU A 244 -26.35 2.42 2.84
N CYS A 245 -27.23 3.43 2.70
CA CYS A 245 -26.87 4.68 2.03
C CYS A 245 -25.75 5.42 2.77
N ALA A 246 -25.77 5.46 4.10
CA ALA A 246 -24.70 6.08 4.89
C ALA A 246 -23.35 5.35 4.70
N GLU A 247 -23.34 4.02 4.71
CA GLU A 247 -22.13 3.23 4.46
C GLU A 247 -21.62 3.40 3.03
N ALA A 248 -22.51 3.38 2.04
CA ALA A 248 -22.16 3.61 0.63
C ALA A 248 -21.56 5.01 0.40
N LEU A 249 -22.14 6.05 1.01
CA LEU A 249 -21.58 7.41 0.99
C LEU A 249 -20.21 7.46 1.69
N GLY A 250 -20.03 6.70 2.77
CA GLY A 250 -18.75 6.52 3.44
C GLY A 250 -17.69 5.89 2.54
N ALA A 251 -18.06 4.86 1.79
CA ALA A 251 -17.18 4.17 0.84
C ALA A 251 -16.79 5.04 -0.36
N ILE A 252 -17.68 5.95 -0.82
CA ILE A 252 -17.37 6.93 -1.87
C ILE A 252 -16.43 8.05 -1.36
N ALA A 253 -16.51 8.38 -0.07
CA ALA A 253 -15.54 9.19 0.68
C ALA A 253 -15.21 10.60 0.13
N THR A 254 -16.09 11.24 -0.65
CA THR A 254 -15.89 12.63 -1.10
C THR A 254 -16.09 13.65 0.04
N GLU A 255 -15.58 14.88 -0.13
CA GLU A 255 -15.79 15.97 0.83
C GLU A 255 -17.30 16.27 1.06
N HIS A 256 -18.11 16.16 0.01
CA HIS A 256 -19.57 16.29 0.11
C HIS A 256 -20.17 15.14 0.93
N CYS A 257 -19.77 13.89 0.67
CA CYS A 257 -20.24 12.72 1.42
C CYS A 257 -19.89 12.82 2.91
N THR A 258 -18.63 13.15 3.23
CA THR A 258 -18.21 13.32 4.64
C THR A 258 -18.95 14.47 5.33
N SER A 259 -19.17 15.59 4.64
CA SER A 259 -19.97 16.70 5.17
C SER A 259 -21.43 16.33 5.40
N LEU A 260 -22.00 15.48 4.53
CA LEU A 260 -23.35 14.95 4.67
C LEU A 260 -23.47 13.99 5.86
N LEU A 261 -22.56 13.02 5.97
CA LEU A 261 -22.55 12.03 7.06
C LEU A 261 -22.42 12.70 8.44
N ARG A 262 -21.60 13.75 8.57
CA ARG A 262 -21.47 14.51 9.83
C ARG A 262 -22.80 15.11 10.32
N LYS A 263 -23.75 15.39 9.41
CA LYS A 263 -25.08 15.90 9.79
C LYS A 263 -25.97 14.83 10.44
N TYR A 264 -25.69 13.55 10.21
CA TYR A 264 -26.52 12.42 10.63
C TYR A 264 -25.89 11.55 11.72
N VAL A 265 -24.73 11.95 12.27
CA VAL A 265 -24.14 11.32 13.47
C VAL A 265 -25.07 11.38 14.68
N ASP A 266 -25.98 12.37 14.73
CA ASP A 266 -26.99 12.53 15.78
C ASP A 266 -28.43 12.19 15.31
N ASP A 267 -28.60 11.42 14.22
CA ASP A 267 -29.91 10.95 13.72
C ASP A 267 -30.77 10.31 14.81
N LYS A 268 -32.10 10.26 14.67
CA LYS A 268 -32.97 9.62 15.68
C LYS A 268 -32.79 8.10 15.70
N GLU A 269 -32.57 7.50 14.53
CA GLU A 269 -32.35 6.08 14.39
C GLU A 269 -30.92 5.72 14.80
N ARG A 270 -30.78 4.85 15.79
CA ARG A 270 -29.47 4.46 16.32
C ARG A 270 -28.59 3.81 15.26
N VAL A 271 -29.17 2.93 14.43
CA VAL A 271 -28.44 2.27 13.34
C VAL A 271 -27.85 3.29 12.36
N VAL A 272 -28.60 4.35 12.02
CA VAL A 272 -28.12 5.40 11.10
C VAL A 272 -26.99 6.21 11.75
N ARG A 273 -27.13 6.59 13.03
CA ARG A 273 -26.05 7.28 13.78
C ARG A 273 -24.76 6.47 13.79
N GLU A 274 -24.84 5.23 14.23
CA GLU A 274 -23.69 4.33 14.33
C GLU A 274 -23.06 4.09 12.95
N SER A 275 -23.88 4.01 11.89
CA SER A 275 -23.39 3.84 10.52
C SER A 275 -22.68 5.09 10.01
N CYS A 276 -23.21 6.28 10.28
CA CYS A 276 -22.51 7.53 9.96
C CYS A 276 -21.20 7.66 10.74
N GLU A 277 -21.16 7.24 12.02
CA GLU A 277 -19.92 7.21 12.82
C GLU A 277 -18.87 6.26 12.22
N VAL A 278 -19.27 5.03 11.89
CA VAL A 278 -18.38 4.02 11.28
C VAL A 278 -17.95 4.44 9.88
N ALA A 279 -18.88 4.91 9.04
CA ALA A 279 -18.63 5.41 7.70
C ALA A 279 -17.69 6.63 7.70
N LEU A 280 -17.81 7.53 8.68
CA LEU A 280 -16.86 8.62 8.86
C LEU A 280 -15.49 8.13 9.32
N ASP A 281 -15.41 7.14 10.21
CA ASP A 281 -14.10 6.54 10.57
C ASP A 281 -13.47 5.84 9.36
N MET A 282 -14.28 5.16 8.53
CA MET A 282 -13.82 4.51 7.30
C MET A 282 -13.41 5.51 6.22
N ALA A 283 -14.18 6.57 6.00
CA ALA A 283 -13.81 7.65 5.10
C ALA A 283 -12.60 8.41 5.63
N GLU A 284 -12.49 8.61 6.94
CA GLU A 284 -11.29 9.13 7.58
C GLU A 284 -10.14 8.13 7.45
N TYR A 285 -10.34 6.81 7.41
CA TYR A 285 -9.30 5.77 7.24
C TYR A 285 -8.86 5.55 5.78
N GLU A 286 -9.75 5.73 4.80
CA GLU A 286 -9.42 5.74 3.37
C GLU A 286 -8.76 7.07 2.99
N ASN A 287 -9.14 8.18 3.65
CA ASN A 287 -8.50 9.48 3.51
C ASN A 287 -7.32 9.72 4.47
N SER A 288 -7.15 8.90 5.51
CA SER A 288 -6.03 8.92 6.47
C SER A 288 -5.44 7.54 6.53
N GLU A 289 -4.24 7.41 5.99
CA GLU A 289 -3.47 6.19 5.87
C GLU A 289 -3.52 5.28 7.11
N GLU A 290 -4.44 4.35 7.18
CA GLU A 290 -4.31 3.20 8.04
C GLU A 290 -4.70 2.00 7.18
N LEU A 291 -3.82 1.00 7.01
CA LEU A 291 -4.18 -0.31 6.47
C LEU A 291 -3.09 -1.31 6.81
N ASN A 292 -3.33 -2.13 7.84
CA ASN A 292 -2.38 -3.10 8.40
C ASN A 292 -2.37 -4.44 7.63
N TYR A 293 -1.20 -4.85 7.13
CA TYR A 293 -0.78 -6.24 6.93
C TYR A 293 0.62 -6.35 7.52
N ALA A 294 0.88 -7.43 8.27
CA ALA A 294 2.10 -7.68 9.03
C ALA A 294 3.38 -7.52 8.18
N THR A 295 3.88 -6.30 8.23
CA THR A 295 5.17 -5.70 7.87
C THR A 295 5.08 -4.32 8.52
N GLU A 296 6.15 -3.70 9.03
CA GLU A 296 6.08 -2.32 9.53
C GLU A 296 5.48 -1.42 8.43
N LYS A 297 4.18 -1.12 8.56
CA LYS A 297 3.44 -0.29 7.62
C LYS A 297 3.42 1.07 8.24
N PHE A 298 4.24 1.95 7.70
CA PHE A 298 4.17 3.35 8.04
C PHE A 298 2.87 3.95 7.50
N SER A 299 2.23 4.74 8.35
CA SER A 299 1.03 5.54 8.10
C SER A 299 1.33 7.04 8.28
N VAL A 300 0.40 7.91 7.89
CA VAL A 300 0.43 9.36 8.18
C VAL A 300 0.55 9.54 9.68
N SER A 301 -0.11 8.68 10.46
CA SER A 301 -0.07 8.71 11.92
C SER A 301 1.32 8.43 12.51
N ASP A 302 2.24 7.85 11.73
CA ASP A 302 3.61 7.59 12.11
C ASP A 302 4.57 8.74 11.79
N ILE A 303 4.16 9.74 11.00
CA ILE A 303 4.99 10.91 10.69
C ILE A 303 5.43 11.59 12.00
N GLY A 304 6.70 11.92 12.11
CA GLY A 304 7.31 12.49 13.31
C GLY A 304 7.77 11.46 14.34
N ARG A 305 7.32 10.20 14.28
CA ARG A 305 7.80 9.16 15.21
C ARG A 305 9.24 8.75 14.90
N LEU A 306 9.94 8.27 15.92
CA LEU A 306 11.30 7.75 15.77
C LEU A 306 11.27 6.37 15.13
N TYR A 307 12.07 6.20 14.09
CA TYR A 307 12.29 4.92 13.43
C TYR A 307 13.64 4.33 13.79
N LYS A 308 13.62 3.22 14.52
CA LYS A 308 14.82 2.47 14.92
C LYS A 308 14.98 1.24 14.04
N ILE A 309 16.10 1.15 13.33
CA ILE A 309 16.43 -0.04 12.53
C ILE A 309 17.16 -1.04 13.44
N PRO A 310 16.70 -2.31 13.54
CA PRO A 310 17.36 -3.34 14.34
C PRO A 310 18.82 -3.56 13.93
N LYS A 311 19.69 -3.81 14.90
CA LYS A 311 21.14 -3.92 14.67
C LYS A 311 21.48 -5.06 13.70
N GLU A 312 20.78 -6.18 13.81
CA GLU A 312 20.94 -7.35 12.95
C GLU A 312 20.65 -7.00 11.49
N GLU A 313 19.69 -6.11 11.26
CA GLU A 313 19.25 -5.69 9.93
C GLU A 313 20.16 -4.60 9.36
N VAL A 314 20.65 -3.69 10.22
CA VAL A 314 21.73 -2.75 9.88
C VAL A 314 22.98 -3.50 9.40
N GLU A 315 23.35 -4.60 10.07
CA GLU A 315 24.47 -5.45 9.70
C GLU A 315 24.18 -6.24 8.40
N ALA A 316 22.99 -6.85 8.28
CA ALA A 316 22.59 -7.63 7.10
C ALA A 316 22.58 -6.78 5.82
N LEU A 317 22.09 -5.55 5.90
CA LEU A 317 22.08 -4.60 4.79
C LEU A 317 23.41 -3.87 4.62
N SER A 318 24.35 -4.05 5.55
CA SER A 318 25.56 -3.22 5.63
C SER A 318 25.24 -1.71 5.63
N CYS A 319 24.09 -1.30 6.18
CA CYS A 319 23.58 0.07 6.18
C CYS A 319 24.64 1.08 6.66
N VAL A 320 25.50 0.71 7.60
CA VAL A 320 26.58 1.58 8.11
C VAL A 320 27.55 2.03 7.03
N LYS A 321 27.73 1.27 5.94
CA LYS A 321 28.55 1.72 4.79
C LYS A 321 27.78 2.67 3.86
N LEU A 322 26.46 2.72 4.00
CA LEU A 322 25.53 3.38 3.07
C LEU A 322 24.87 4.65 3.61
N LEU A 323 25.06 4.92 4.90
CA LEU A 323 24.56 6.12 5.55
C LEU A 323 25.45 7.34 5.28
N PRO A 324 24.88 8.56 5.34
CA PRO A 324 25.67 9.77 5.48
C PRO A 324 26.69 9.68 6.64
N LYS A 325 27.91 10.20 6.44
CA LYS A 325 29.02 10.09 7.41
C LYS A 325 28.66 10.51 8.85
N TYR A 326 27.77 11.49 9.02
CA TYR A 326 27.35 11.94 10.34
C TYR A 326 26.47 10.89 11.06
N LEU A 327 25.56 10.22 10.34
CA LEU A 327 24.75 9.13 10.89
C LEU A 327 25.59 7.91 11.21
N ILE A 328 26.64 7.62 10.44
CA ILE A 328 27.60 6.55 10.76
C ILE A 328 28.21 6.83 12.14
N LYS A 329 28.76 8.03 12.35
CA LYS A 329 29.34 8.43 13.64
C LYS A 329 28.34 8.38 14.79
N GLN A 330 27.11 8.81 14.53
CA GLN A 330 26.03 8.76 15.52
C GLN A 330 25.72 7.31 15.91
N ASN A 331 25.55 6.42 14.94
CA ASN A 331 25.33 5.00 15.17
C ASN A 331 26.52 4.36 15.91
N ASP A 332 27.75 4.68 15.53
CA ASP A 332 28.96 4.17 16.20
C ASP A 332 29.03 4.62 17.67
N THR A 333 28.53 5.83 17.98
CA THR A 333 28.57 6.38 19.34
C THR A 333 27.39 5.92 20.19
N LEU A 334 26.18 5.88 19.63
CA LEU A 334 24.95 5.56 20.36
C LEU A 334 24.63 4.06 20.36
N GLY A 335 25.26 3.27 19.48
CA GLY A 335 25.03 1.84 19.33
C GLY A 335 23.68 1.47 18.70
N GLU A 336 22.98 2.44 18.12
CA GLU A 336 21.69 2.25 17.45
C GLU A 336 21.51 3.25 16.30
N LEU A 337 20.79 2.81 15.26
CA LEU A 337 20.41 3.64 14.12
C LEU A 337 18.96 4.11 14.29
N VAL A 338 18.80 5.37 14.69
CA VAL A 338 17.49 6.00 14.88
C VAL A 338 17.36 7.18 13.93
N THR A 339 16.22 7.24 13.25
CA THR A 339 15.84 8.28 12.30
C THR A 339 14.42 8.75 12.61
N VAL A 340 13.87 9.70 11.85
CA VAL A 340 12.47 10.14 11.97
C VAL A 340 11.68 9.62 10.77
N ILE A 341 10.46 9.13 10.99
CA ILE A 341 9.52 8.79 9.92
C ILE A 341 8.96 10.10 9.37
N ARG A 342 9.08 10.30 8.06
CA ARG A 342 8.68 11.54 7.40
C ARG A 342 7.74 11.25 6.25
N GLU A 343 6.90 12.22 5.89
CA GLU A 343 5.99 12.17 4.74
C GLU A 343 6.64 11.60 3.45
N PRO A 344 7.88 11.98 3.04
CA PRO A 344 8.52 11.38 1.87
C PRO A 344 8.76 9.86 1.95
N LEU A 345 8.99 9.31 3.14
CA LEU A 345 9.14 7.86 3.32
C LEU A 345 7.81 7.13 3.13
N ILE A 346 6.74 7.76 3.59
CA ILE A 346 5.38 7.26 3.43
C ILE A 346 4.99 7.20 1.96
N GLU A 347 5.20 8.28 1.21
CA GLU A 347 4.93 8.33 -0.23
C GLU A 347 5.69 7.23 -1.00
N VAL A 348 6.97 7.02 -0.65
CA VAL A 348 7.78 5.92 -1.20
C VAL A 348 7.19 4.56 -0.84
N SER A 349 6.76 4.35 0.41
CA SER A 349 6.12 3.12 0.88
C SER A 349 4.83 2.81 0.13
N VAL A 350 3.98 3.82 -0.09
CA VAL A 350 2.75 3.71 -0.89
C VAL A 350 3.07 3.28 -2.32
N CYS A 351 4.07 3.93 -2.94
CA CYS A 351 4.51 3.56 -4.29
C CYS A 351 5.08 2.13 -4.36
N MET A 352 5.83 1.68 -3.34
CA MET A 352 6.29 0.29 -3.27
C MET A 352 5.14 -0.71 -3.16
N ASN A 353 4.07 -0.35 -2.46
CA ASN A 353 2.87 -1.19 -2.34
C ASN A 353 2.06 -1.25 -3.64
N ALA A 354 2.21 -0.26 -4.53
CA ALA A 354 1.56 -0.21 -5.84
C ALA A 354 2.27 -1.02 -6.93
N ILE A 355 3.44 -1.60 -6.66
CA ILE A 355 4.19 -2.40 -7.65
C ILE A 355 3.35 -3.61 -8.08
N ARG A 356 3.22 -3.81 -9.39
CA ARG A 356 2.58 -4.98 -10.01
C ARG A 356 3.42 -5.48 -11.17
N GLN A 357 3.33 -6.78 -11.47
CA GLN A 357 4.06 -7.38 -12.59
C GLN A 357 3.66 -6.78 -13.94
N SER A 358 2.39 -6.39 -14.11
CA SER A 358 1.86 -5.78 -15.34
C SER A 358 2.34 -4.35 -15.59
N PHE A 359 2.95 -3.69 -14.61
CA PHE A 359 3.35 -2.29 -14.69
C PHE A 359 4.85 -2.11 -14.93
N PRO A 360 5.25 -1.07 -15.70
CA PRO A 360 6.66 -0.70 -15.80
C PRO A 360 7.21 -0.36 -14.42
N ALA A 361 8.52 -0.54 -14.23
CA ALA A 361 9.16 -0.19 -12.97
C ALA A 361 8.86 1.28 -12.61
N LEU A 362 8.27 1.51 -11.44
CA LEU A 362 7.89 2.84 -10.98
C LEU A 362 9.15 3.66 -10.73
N ARG A 363 9.20 4.88 -11.24
CA ARG A 363 10.33 5.80 -11.05
C ARG A 363 9.93 6.92 -10.11
N LEU A 364 10.67 7.05 -9.02
CA LEU A 364 10.47 8.04 -7.97
C LEU A 364 11.73 8.90 -7.89
N VAL A 365 11.56 10.21 -7.69
CA VAL A 365 12.67 11.15 -7.51
C VAL A 365 12.48 11.95 -6.24
N LEU A 366 13.35 11.72 -5.26
CA LEU A 366 13.48 12.55 -4.06
C LEU A 366 14.21 13.83 -4.42
N TRP A 367 13.56 14.97 -4.25
CA TRP A 367 14.13 16.30 -4.51
C TRP A 367 13.85 17.25 -3.36
N GLY A 368 14.45 18.44 -3.40
CA GLY A 368 14.26 19.47 -2.37
C GLY A 368 15.57 20.08 -1.88
N PRO A 369 15.51 21.07 -0.98
CA PRO A 369 16.68 21.80 -0.50
C PRO A 369 17.77 20.90 0.08
N PHE A 370 18.98 21.42 0.19
CA PHE A 370 20.08 20.68 0.80
C PHE A 370 19.80 20.38 2.28
N GLY A 371 20.18 19.18 2.73
CA GLY A 371 20.11 18.82 4.14
C GLY A 371 18.72 18.44 4.65
N THR A 372 17.71 18.31 3.78
CA THR A 372 16.34 17.93 4.13
C THR A 372 16.14 16.42 4.36
N GLY A 373 17.19 15.61 4.28
CA GLY A 373 17.11 14.19 4.60
C GLY A 373 16.83 13.23 3.44
N LYS A 374 16.94 13.67 2.17
CA LYS A 374 16.78 12.80 0.98
C LYS A 374 17.53 11.47 1.08
N SER A 375 18.83 11.50 1.35
CA SER A 375 19.66 10.29 1.53
C SER A 375 19.22 9.43 2.71
N VAL A 376 18.66 10.03 3.76
CA VAL A 376 18.13 9.30 4.93
C VAL A 376 16.85 8.56 4.53
N THR A 377 15.93 9.24 3.84
CA THR A 377 14.71 8.63 3.28
C THR A 377 15.04 7.50 2.31
N LEU A 378 16.04 7.66 1.43
CA LEU A 378 16.52 6.60 0.54
C LEU A 378 16.95 5.35 1.32
N ASN A 379 17.72 5.53 2.41
CA ASN A 379 18.19 4.42 3.25
C ASN A 379 17.04 3.75 4.03
N GLN A 380 16.07 4.52 4.53
CA GLN A 380 14.86 3.98 5.15
C GLN A 380 14.05 3.15 4.12
N ALA A 381 13.94 3.62 2.88
CA ALA A 381 13.29 2.90 1.79
C ALA A 381 14.01 1.59 1.42
N VAL A 382 15.35 1.57 1.44
CA VAL A 382 16.13 0.33 1.27
C VAL A 382 15.79 -0.69 2.35
N HIS A 383 15.67 -0.25 3.60
CA HIS A 383 15.28 -1.12 4.69
C HIS A 383 13.82 -1.62 4.57
N LEU A 384 12.89 -0.79 4.10
CA LEU A 384 11.54 -1.22 3.74
C LEU A 384 11.53 -2.28 2.63
N ALA A 385 12.33 -2.09 1.58
CA ALA A 385 12.47 -3.06 0.49
C ALA A 385 13.02 -4.40 0.99
N TYR A 386 13.94 -4.37 1.96
CA TYR A 386 14.50 -5.56 2.61
C TYR A 386 13.42 -6.33 3.38
N LYS A 387 12.61 -5.63 4.19
CA LYS A 387 11.47 -6.23 4.91
C LYS A 387 10.44 -6.85 3.97
N LYS A 388 10.31 -6.32 2.75
CA LYS A 388 9.43 -6.83 1.70
C LYS A 388 10.05 -7.97 0.86
N ASN A 389 11.24 -8.46 1.23
CA ASN A 389 11.98 -9.50 0.49
C ASN A 389 12.24 -9.14 -0.99
N MET A 390 12.43 -7.84 -1.29
CA MET A 390 12.78 -7.40 -2.64
C MET A 390 14.26 -7.63 -2.92
N VAL A 391 14.62 -7.79 -4.20
CA VAL A 391 16.03 -7.76 -4.64
C VAL A 391 16.47 -6.30 -4.73
N ILE A 392 17.45 -5.92 -3.91
CA ILE A 392 17.91 -4.54 -3.78
C ILE A 392 19.16 -4.33 -4.63
N VAL A 393 19.14 -3.31 -5.49
CA VAL A 393 20.32 -2.78 -6.18
C VAL A 393 20.56 -1.36 -5.71
N GLN A 394 21.61 -1.14 -4.93
CA GLN A 394 21.90 0.16 -4.33
C GLN A 394 23.22 0.76 -4.82
N LEU A 395 23.17 2.02 -5.25
CA LEU A 395 24.33 2.86 -5.53
C LEU A 395 24.41 3.98 -4.49
N LEU A 396 25.48 3.95 -3.71
CA LEU A 396 25.72 4.87 -2.60
C LEU A 396 25.77 6.33 -2.96
N SER A 397 26.34 6.62 -4.11
CA SER A 397 26.47 7.95 -4.65
C SER A 397 26.93 7.80 -6.09
N ALA A 398 26.16 8.31 -7.04
CA ALA A 398 26.59 8.32 -8.42
C ALA A 398 27.82 9.23 -8.64
N LEU A 399 28.14 10.13 -7.71
CA LEU A 399 29.41 10.89 -7.72
C LEU A 399 30.62 9.96 -7.58
N ALA A 400 30.50 8.79 -6.94
CA ALA A 400 31.61 7.84 -6.87
C ALA A 400 32.01 7.36 -8.28
N LEU A 401 31.03 7.20 -9.18
CA LEU A 401 31.25 6.73 -10.55
C LEU A 401 31.74 7.83 -11.49
N THR A 402 31.48 9.10 -11.19
CA THR A 402 31.84 10.23 -12.07
C THR A 402 32.98 11.07 -11.54
N ARG A 403 33.25 11.02 -10.24
CA ARG A 403 34.28 11.83 -9.58
C ARG A 403 35.20 11.05 -8.64
N GLY A 404 34.77 9.88 -8.18
CA GLY A 404 35.50 9.01 -7.25
C GLY A 404 36.28 7.87 -7.91
N VAL A 405 36.45 7.89 -9.23
CA VAL A 405 37.14 6.84 -9.99
C VAL A 405 38.63 6.90 -9.73
N LYS A 406 39.20 5.81 -9.20
CA LYS A 406 40.64 5.71 -8.87
C LYS A 406 41.46 5.08 -9.99
N GLU A 407 40.88 4.11 -10.68
CA GLU A 407 41.51 3.35 -11.76
C GLU A 407 40.58 3.33 -12.97
N VAL A 408 41.15 3.52 -14.15
CA VAL A 408 40.43 3.56 -15.42
C VAL A 408 41.04 2.58 -16.39
N GLU A 409 40.20 1.75 -16.99
CA GLU A 409 40.58 0.82 -18.05
C GLU A 409 39.70 1.04 -19.28
N MET A 410 40.25 0.90 -20.49
CA MET A 410 39.43 0.98 -21.70
C MET A 410 38.62 -0.32 -21.86
N SER A 411 37.31 -0.19 -22.10
CA SER A 411 36.43 -1.33 -22.28
C SER A 411 36.85 -2.14 -23.51
N THR A 412 37.05 -3.44 -23.29
CA THR A 412 37.30 -4.44 -24.34
C THR A 412 36.02 -4.88 -25.05
N PHE A 413 34.86 -4.68 -24.40
CA PHE A 413 33.54 -5.06 -24.92
C PHE A 413 32.88 -3.97 -25.78
N LYS A 414 33.11 -2.68 -25.47
CA LYS A 414 32.63 -1.55 -26.27
C LYS A 414 33.71 -0.49 -26.47
N HIS A 415 34.19 -0.36 -27.71
CA HIS A 415 35.15 0.66 -28.09
C HIS A 415 34.69 2.07 -27.69
N GLY A 416 35.59 2.82 -27.06
CA GLY A 416 35.35 4.20 -26.61
C GLY A 416 34.78 4.34 -25.20
N ARG A 417 34.53 3.24 -24.47
CA ARG A 417 34.08 3.30 -23.07
C ARG A 417 35.21 3.06 -22.07
N ILE A 418 35.03 3.59 -20.86
CA ILE A 418 35.93 3.48 -19.71
C ILE A 418 35.27 2.61 -18.62
N ASN A 419 35.98 1.59 -18.17
CA ASN A 419 35.64 0.69 -17.08
C ASN A 419 36.27 1.17 -15.77
N ASP A 420 35.60 0.86 -14.65
CA ASP A 420 36.04 1.15 -13.27
C ASP A 420 35.89 -0.13 -12.44
N PRO A 421 36.93 -0.97 -12.39
CA PRO A 421 36.86 -2.29 -11.77
C PRO A 421 36.77 -2.24 -10.24
N VAL A 422 37.28 -1.18 -9.61
CA VAL A 422 37.29 -1.03 -8.14
C VAL A 422 35.90 -0.78 -7.59
N ASN A 423 35.12 0.11 -8.23
CA ASN A 423 33.76 0.38 -7.80
C ASN A 423 32.78 -0.74 -8.18
N ALA A 424 33.09 -1.57 -9.18
CA ALA A 424 32.27 -2.73 -9.57
C ALA A 424 32.25 -3.86 -8.51
N ASN A 425 33.30 -3.97 -7.68
CA ASN A 425 33.48 -5.07 -6.72
C ASN A 425 32.85 -4.86 -5.31
N GLN A 426 31.99 -3.85 -5.12
CA GLN A 426 31.47 -3.48 -3.78
C GLN A 426 30.06 -3.99 -3.42
N HIS A 427 29.49 -4.96 -4.14
CA HIS A 427 28.09 -5.35 -3.97
C HIS A 427 27.90 -6.67 -3.18
N VAL A 428 26.81 -6.77 -2.39
CA VAL A 428 26.45 -7.92 -1.53
C VAL A 428 25.33 -8.73 -2.20
N TRP A 429 25.53 -10.04 -2.39
CA TRP A 429 24.74 -10.86 -3.34
C TRP A 429 24.00 -12.05 -2.74
N LYS A 430 23.73 -12.04 -1.42
CA LYS A 430 23.24 -13.22 -0.68
C LYS A 430 21.90 -13.82 -1.17
N THR A 431 21.07 -13.07 -1.90
CA THR A 431 19.70 -13.47 -2.28
C THR A 431 19.58 -14.07 -3.69
N LEU A 432 20.67 -14.23 -4.44
CA LEU A 432 20.64 -14.52 -5.88
C LEU A 432 20.77 -16.01 -6.25
N SER A 433 20.92 -16.91 -5.28
CA SER A 433 21.25 -18.33 -5.50
C SER A 433 20.21 -19.13 -6.31
N GLY A 434 18.96 -18.65 -6.38
CA GLY A 434 17.89 -19.31 -7.14
C GLY A 434 17.75 -18.87 -8.60
N LEU A 435 18.45 -17.82 -9.03
CA LEU A 435 18.30 -17.22 -10.36
C LEU A 435 19.32 -17.77 -11.35
N ARG A 436 18.88 -17.94 -12.61
CA ARG A 436 19.69 -18.53 -13.67
C ARG A 436 19.83 -17.61 -14.88
N THR A 437 20.93 -17.72 -15.62
CA THR A 437 21.18 -16.94 -16.83
C THR A 437 20.21 -17.34 -17.94
N GLU A 438 19.60 -16.37 -18.60
CA GLU A 438 18.70 -16.59 -19.75
C GLU A 438 19.41 -16.43 -21.10
N ARG A 439 20.73 -16.31 -21.10
CA ARG A 439 21.56 -16.23 -22.30
C ARG A 439 23.01 -16.60 -22.01
N ASP A 440 23.77 -16.79 -23.08
CA ASP A 440 25.22 -16.92 -23.01
C ASP A 440 25.92 -15.56 -22.83
N TYR A 441 27.04 -15.61 -22.11
CA TYR A 441 27.97 -14.52 -21.86
C TYR A 441 29.38 -15.01 -22.18
N GLU A 442 30.01 -14.42 -23.19
CA GLU A 442 31.42 -14.62 -23.49
C GLU A 442 32.21 -13.44 -22.92
N TRP A 443 33.11 -13.74 -21.97
CA TRP A 443 33.90 -12.72 -21.26
C TRP A 443 35.27 -12.56 -21.90
N THR A 444 35.88 -13.70 -22.25
CA THR A 444 37.14 -13.79 -22.99
C THR A 444 37.05 -14.97 -23.96
N LYS A 445 38.09 -15.21 -24.77
CA LYS A 445 38.15 -16.37 -25.67
C LYS A 445 38.05 -17.73 -24.97
N ILE A 446 38.25 -17.77 -23.64
CA ILE A 446 38.34 -19.01 -22.85
C ILE A 446 37.27 -19.02 -21.75
N GLU A 447 36.89 -17.86 -21.21
CA GLU A 447 35.88 -17.74 -20.15
C GLU A 447 34.50 -17.40 -20.70
N ARG A 448 33.52 -18.24 -20.36
CA ARG A 448 32.12 -18.07 -20.73
C ARG A 448 31.19 -18.50 -19.61
N THR A 449 30.06 -17.82 -19.47
CA THR A 449 28.92 -18.27 -18.67
C THR A 449 27.80 -18.65 -19.62
N ALA A 450 27.49 -19.94 -19.70
CA ALA A 450 26.43 -20.44 -20.57
C ALA A 450 25.03 -20.07 -20.04
N ILE A 451 24.01 -20.22 -20.88
CA ILE A 451 22.60 -20.22 -20.46
C ILE A 451 22.32 -21.28 -19.38
N ASP A 452 21.33 -21.01 -18.54
CA ASP A 452 20.87 -21.86 -17.43
C ASP A 452 21.90 -22.08 -16.31
N ARG A 453 22.94 -21.25 -16.24
CA ARG A 453 23.91 -21.22 -15.13
C ARG A 453 23.43 -20.30 -14.00
N PRO A 454 23.79 -20.55 -12.73
CA PRO A 454 23.49 -19.61 -11.65
C PRO A 454 24.00 -18.21 -11.98
N ILE A 455 23.21 -17.15 -11.74
CA ILE A 455 23.68 -15.78 -11.97
C ILE A 455 24.83 -15.38 -11.03
N THR A 456 25.04 -16.13 -9.95
CA THR A 456 26.21 -16.01 -9.06
C THR A 456 27.51 -16.30 -9.79
N ASP A 457 27.52 -17.14 -10.84
CA ASP A 457 28.70 -17.39 -11.66
C ASP A 457 29.21 -16.09 -12.31
N ILE A 458 28.30 -15.17 -12.71
CA ILE A 458 28.67 -13.86 -13.26
C ILE A 458 29.38 -12.99 -12.21
N VAL A 459 28.89 -13.05 -10.97
CA VAL A 459 29.47 -12.31 -9.84
C VAL A 459 30.86 -12.84 -9.52
N GLU A 460 31.02 -14.15 -9.46
CA GLU A 460 32.30 -14.80 -9.16
C GLU A 460 33.38 -14.48 -10.22
N ILE A 461 32.99 -14.40 -11.49
CA ILE A 461 33.90 -13.96 -12.56
C ILE A 461 34.33 -12.52 -12.35
N GLY A 462 33.40 -11.60 -12.04
CA GLY A 462 33.74 -10.20 -11.76
C GLY A 462 34.67 -10.03 -10.55
N LEU A 463 34.47 -10.83 -9.50
CA LEU A 463 35.31 -10.80 -8.30
C LEU A 463 36.70 -11.43 -8.53
N SER A 464 36.80 -12.48 -9.34
CA SER A 464 38.06 -13.17 -9.62
C SER A 464 38.91 -12.46 -10.70
N ALA A 465 38.27 -11.75 -11.63
CA ALA A 465 38.89 -11.01 -12.71
C ALA A 465 38.43 -9.54 -12.69
N PRO A 466 39.11 -8.65 -11.92
CA PRO A 466 38.69 -7.25 -11.76
C PRO A 466 38.48 -6.50 -13.08
N PHE A 467 39.32 -6.71 -14.10
CA PHE A 467 39.20 -6.07 -15.42
C PHE A 467 37.88 -6.39 -16.15
N LEU A 468 37.20 -7.50 -15.81
CA LEU A 468 35.89 -7.88 -16.33
C LEU A 468 34.72 -7.42 -15.44
N ALA A 469 35.00 -6.92 -14.23
CA ALA A 469 33.98 -6.64 -13.22
C ALA A 469 32.91 -5.65 -13.72
N THR A 470 33.32 -4.62 -14.47
CA THR A 470 32.38 -3.64 -15.04
C THR A 470 31.39 -4.29 -16.02
N ASP A 471 31.86 -5.17 -16.90
CA ASP A 471 31.01 -5.87 -17.87
C ASP A 471 30.12 -6.92 -17.18
N CYS A 472 30.63 -7.57 -16.13
CA CYS A 472 29.87 -8.49 -15.28
C CYS A 472 28.69 -7.78 -14.58
N VAL A 473 28.89 -6.56 -14.06
CA VAL A 473 27.80 -5.73 -13.51
C VAL A 473 26.73 -5.46 -14.57
N GLY A 474 27.14 -5.10 -15.78
CA GLY A 474 26.23 -4.86 -16.90
C GLY A 474 25.41 -6.09 -17.30
N ALA A 475 26.02 -7.28 -17.25
CA ALA A 475 25.35 -8.54 -17.49
C ALA A 475 24.37 -8.90 -16.36
N LEU A 476 24.79 -8.75 -15.12
CA LEU A 476 23.97 -9.02 -13.95
C LEU A 476 22.71 -8.14 -13.93
N PHE A 477 22.85 -6.83 -14.15
CA PHE A 477 21.70 -5.92 -14.26
C PHE A 477 20.74 -6.28 -15.39
N ARG A 478 21.25 -6.89 -16.46
CA ARG A 478 20.42 -7.38 -17.56
C ARG A 478 19.60 -8.60 -17.13
N GLU A 479 20.20 -9.57 -16.46
CA GLU A 479 19.50 -10.74 -15.93
C GLU A 479 18.48 -10.33 -14.86
N LEU A 480 18.83 -9.45 -13.92
CA LEU A 480 17.90 -8.97 -12.90
C LEU A 480 16.65 -8.32 -13.51
N ARG A 481 16.81 -7.44 -14.52
CA ARG A 481 15.66 -6.84 -15.23
C ARG A 481 14.78 -7.86 -15.94
N ARG A 482 15.37 -8.92 -16.50
CA ARG A 482 14.61 -10.01 -17.14
C ARG A 482 13.82 -10.82 -16.12
N HIS A 483 14.47 -11.28 -15.05
CA HIS A 483 13.80 -12.01 -13.97
C HIS A 483 12.71 -11.18 -13.29
N SER A 484 12.93 -9.87 -13.13
CA SER A 484 11.93 -8.94 -12.63
C SER A 484 10.71 -8.88 -13.56
N SER A 485 10.94 -8.65 -14.86
CA SER A 485 9.85 -8.56 -15.85
C SER A 485 9.12 -9.90 -16.03
N ALA A 486 9.79 -11.02 -15.81
CA ALA A 486 9.21 -12.35 -15.79
C ALA A 486 8.42 -12.67 -14.49
N GLY A 487 8.39 -11.75 -13.52
CA GLY A 487 7.69 -11.93 -12.23
C GLY A 487 8.40 -12.86 -11.25
N LYS A 488 9.64 -13.29 -11.53
CA LYS A 488 10.40 -14.20 -10.65
C LYS A 488 10.94 -13.50 -9.41
N ILE A 489 11.22 -12.20 -9.52
CA ILE A 489 11.65 -11.33 -8.43
C ILE A 489 10.94 -9.99 -8.51
N THR A 490 10.83 -9.30 -7.37
CA THR A 490 10.48 -7.88 -7.33
C THR A 490 11.74 -7.09 -7.00
N MET A 491 12.08 -6.10 -7.83
CA MET A 491 13.35 -5.37 -7.71
C MET A 491 13.15 -3.97 -7.13
N PHE A 492 14.06 -3.55 -6.25
CA PHE A 492 14.18 -2.17 -5.78
C PHE A 492 15.54 -1.60 -6.14
N VAL A 493 15.57 -0.49 -6.89
CA VAL A 493 16.79 0.20 -7.30
C VAL A 493 16.90 1.52 -6.56
N ALA A 494 17.93 1.71 -5.75
CA ALA A 494 18.15 2.90 -4.94
C ALA A 494 19.45 3.60 -5.35
N ILE A 495 19.37 4.86 -5.80
CA ILE A 495 20.55 5.60 -6.30
C ILE A 495 20.60 6.99 -5.64
N ASP A 496 21.62 7.21 -4.82
CA ASP A 496 21.91 8.54 -4.28
C ASP A 496 22.73 9.40 -5.27
N ASP A 497 22.63 10.72 -5.13
CA ASP A 497 23.23 11.73 -6.03
C ASP A 497 22.99 11.41 -7.53
N ALA A 498 21.83 10.84 -7.88
CA ALA A 498 21.53 10.22 -9.16
C ALA A 498 21.71 11.17 -10.36
N ASN A 499 21.52 12.47 -10.15
CA ASN A 499 21.76 13.50 -11.16
C ASN A 499 23.23 13.53 -11.66
N SER A 500 24.18 13.00 -10.88
CA SER A 500 25.57 12.85 -11.31
C SER A 500 25.74 11.89 -12.49
N LEU A 501 24.79 11.00 -12.74
CA LEU A 501 24.82 10.13 -13.92
C LEU A 501 24.71 10.91 -15.24
N TRP A 502 24.26 12.17 -15.21
CA TRP A 502 24.21 13.12 -16.35
C TRP A 502 25.05 14.37 -16.11
N GLY A 503 25.68 14.49 -14.94
CA GLY A 503 26.45 15.65 -14.53
C GLY A 503 27.89 15.70 -15.06
N LYS A 504 28.72 16.51 -14.41
CA LYS A 504 30.14 16.64 -14.78
C LYS A 504 30.97 15.51 -14.18
N THR A 505 31.95 15.02 -14.96
CA THR A 505 32.93 14.04 -14.49
C THR A 505 34.29 14.70 -14.22
N THR A 506 35.06 14.12 -13.29
CA THR A 506 36.49 14.45 -13.11
C THR A 506 37.41 13.39 -13.72
N VAL A 507 36.83 12.35 -14.33
CA VAL A 507 37.57 11.26 -14.97
C VAL A 507 38.28 11.78 -16.20
N LYS A 508 39.58 11.49 -16.32
CA LYS A 508 40.40 11.91 -17.47
C LYS A 508 40.68 10.74 -18.39
N LYS A 509 40.61 10.99 -19.69
CA LYS A 509 41.05 10.07 -20.74
C LYS A 509 42.58 10.09 -20.85
N ALA A 510 43.13 9.18 -21.67
CA ALA A 510 44.56 9.11 -21.94
C ALA A 510 45.15 10.42 -22.52
N ASP A 511 44.34 11.19 -23.25
CA ASP A 511 44.70 12.49 -23.82
C ASP A 511 44.57 13.67 -22.81
N ARG A 512 44.27 13.38 -21.54
CA ARG A 512 44.03 14.33 -20.44
C ARG A 512 42.75 15.16 -20.56
N SER A 513 41.92 14.94 -21.57
CA SER A 513 40.56 15.52 -21.63
C SER A 513 39.64 14.84 -20.62
N TYR A 514 38.59 15.55 -20.19
CA TYR A 514 37.58 14.97 -19.29
C TYR A 514 36.63 14.05 -20.07
N ALA A 515 36.31 12.89 -19.49
CA ALA A 515 35.31 11.99 -20.04
C ALA A 515 33.90 12.56 -19.86
N SER A 516 33.04 12.35 -20.83
CA SER A 516 31.59 12.53 -20.65
C SER A 516 31.01 11.38 -19.83
N PRO A 517 29.88 11.57 -19.13
CA PRO A 517 29.22 10.47 -18.42
C PRO A 517 28.84 9.30 -19.34
N SER A 518 28.51 9.58 -20.60
CA SER A 518 28.22 8.57 -21.62
C SER A 518 29.40 7.68 -21.99
N GLU A 519 30.63 8.10 -21.71
CA GLU A 519 31.85 7.32 -21.93
C GLU A 519 32.16 6.37 -20.76
N LEU A 520 31.49 6.52 -19.61
CA LEU A 520 31.71 5.67 -18.44
C LEU A 520 30.76 4.45 -18.48
N SER A 521 31.32 3.24 -18.51
CA SER A 521 30.54 2.00 -18.63
C SER A 521 29.56 1.79 -17.48
N LEU A 522 29.99 1.97 -16.22
CA LEU A 522 29.12 1.83 -15.06
C LEU A 522 27.95 2.84 -15.08
N VAL A 523 28.21 4.10 -15.46
CA VAL A 523 27.15 5.10 -15.63
C VAL A 523 26.09 4.61 -16.62
N ASN A 524 26.53 4.07 -17.76
CA ASN A 524 25.61 3.50 -18.75
C ASN A 524 24.83 2.29 -18.19
N HIS A 525 25.44 1.44 -17.37
CA HIS A 525 24.74 0.29 -16.76
C HIS A 525 23.63 0.75 -15.80
N TYR A 526 23.90 1.75 -14.96
CA TYR A 526 22.89 2.35 -14.09
C TYR A 526 21.81 3.11 -14.88
N ARG A 527 22.16 3.88 -15.92
CA ARG A 527 21.16 4.48 -16.82
C ARG A 527 20.24 3.41 -17.44
N ASN A 528 20.76 2.24 -17.79
CA ASN A 528 19.94 1.13 -18.27
C ASN A 528 19.02 0.54 -17.19
N LEU A 529 19.44 0.48 -15.93
CA LEU A 529 18.55 0.11 -14.82
C LEU A 529 17.43 1.14 -14.62
N ILE A 530 17.71 2.43 -14.83
CA ILE A 530 16.72 3.50 -14.70
C ILE A 530 15.73 3.52 -15.89
N SER A 531 16.09 2.93 -17.03
CA SER A 531 15.23 2.94 -18.22
C SER A 531 13.89 2.22 -18.00
N PRO A 532 12.79 2.64 -18.66
CA PRO A 532 11.46 2.04 -18.50
C PRO A 532 11.30 0.67 -19.17
N LYS A 533 12.41 0.00 -19.52
CA LYS A 533 12.43 -1.23 -20.34
C LYS A 533 12.22 -2.52 -19.54
N TRP A 534 11.69 -2.42 -18.33
CA TRP A 534 11.47 -3.56 -17.44
C TRP A 534 10.34 -3.28 -16.45
N GLN A 535 9.76 -4.34 -15.90
CA GLN A 535 8.54 -4.33 -15.09
C GLN A 535 8.77 -4.93 -13.69
N ASN A 536 7.77 -4.85 -12.82
CA ASN A 536 7.75 -5.45 -11.49
C ASN A 536 8.83 -4.92 -10.52
N GLY A 537 8.99 -3.60 -10.44
CA GLY A 537 9.91 -3.01 -9.48
C GLY A 537 9.70 -1.52 -9.27
N CYS A 538 10.57 -0.95 -8.44
CA CYS A 538 10.59 0.47 -8.12
C CYS A 538 12.02 1.00 -8.12
N ILE A 539 12.20 2.21 -8.65
CA ILE A 539 13.47 2.92 -8.80
C ILE A 539 13.34 4.23 -8.02
N LEU A 540 14.15 4.39 -6.99
CA LEU A 540 14.21 5.60 -6.17
C LEU A 540 15.52 6.34 -6.41
N LEU A 541 15.41 7.55 -6.95
CA LEU A 541 16.53 8.42 -7.29
C LEU A 541 16.59 9.62 -6.35
N VAL A 542 17.78 10.01 -5.89
CA VAL A 542 17.98 11.27 -5.17
C VAL A 542 18.54 12.33 -6.11
N ALA A 543 17.86 13.47 -6.21
CA ALA A 543 18.38 14.67 -6.85
C ALA A 543 19.03 15.55 -5.79
N ASP A 544 20.36 15.74 -5.82
CA ASP A 544 21.07 16.57 -4.85
C ASP A 544 21.97 17.62 -5.50
N LYS A 545 22.02 18.80 -4.86
CA LYS A 545 22.85 19.93 -5.30
C LYS A 545 24.36 19.69 -5.13
N LYS A 546 24.78 18.68 -4.36
CA LYS A 546 26.21 18.31 -4.21
C LYS A 546 26.92 18.06 -5.54
N GLU A 547 26.18 17.60 -6.56
CA GLU A 547 26.71 17.49 -7.92
C GLU A 547 27.12 18.88 -8.45
N LEU A 548 26.28 19.90 -8.25
CA LEU A 548 26.48 21.24 -8.76
C LEU A 548 27.43 22.11 -7.91
N SER A 549 27.82 21.68 -6.71
CA SER A 549 28.70 22.46 -5.84
C SER A 549 30.15 22.45 -6.35
N ASP A 550 30.48 23.30 -7.34
CA ASP A 550 31.85 23.81 -7.51
C ASP A 550 32.11 24.81 -6.36
N PRO A 551 33.24 24.72 -5.63
CA PRO A 551 33.62 25.69 -4.60
C PRO A 551 33.71 27.15 -5.09
N ARG A 552 33.68 27.39 -6.41
CA ARG A 552 33.75 28.71 -7.05
C ARG A 552 32.42 29.24 -7.58
N ASP A 553 31.34 28.45 -7.48
CA ASP A 553 30.02 28.86 -7.95
C ASP A 553 29.30 29.65 -6.85
N SER A 554 29.35 30.99 -6.93
CA SER A 554 28.56 31.91 -6.12
C SER A 554 27.17 32.13 -6.73
N VAL A 555 26.47 31.04 -7.06
CA VAL A 555 25.15 31.14 -7.70
C VAL A 555 24.13 31.65 -6.68
N THR A 556 23.47 32.76 -7.01
CA THR A 556 22.48 33.46 -6.18
C THR A 556 21.11 32.76 -6.11
N VAL A 557 20.83 31.83 -7.02
CA VAL A 557 19.56 31.10 -7.11
C VAL A 557 19.73 29.65 -6.66
N PRO A 558 19.00 29.19 -5.63
CA PRO A 558 19.09 27.82 -5.16
C PRO A 558 18.49 26.84 -6.17
N ARG A 559 19.34 26.11 -6.90
CA ARG A 559 18.94 25.00 -7.77
C ARG A 559 18.63 23.75 -6.95
N HIS A 560 17.39 23.30 -7.00
CA HIS A 560 16.97 22.12 -6.23
C HIS A 560 15.84 21.33 -6.88
N THR A 561 15.25 21.83 -7.96
CA THR A 561 14.22 21.10 -8.71
C THR A 561 14.85 19.99 -9.56
N PRO A 562 14.10 18.91 -9.89
CA PRO A 562 14.64 17.84 -10.74
C PRO A 562 15.18 18.34 -12.08
N LEU A 563 14.49 19.26 -12.76
CA LEU A 563 14.94 19.79 -14.06
C LEU A 563 16.29 20.50 -13.95
N GLU A 564 16.46 21.35 -12.93
CA GLU A 564 17.72 22.09 -12.72
C GLU A 564 18.89 21.17 -12.33
N LEU A 565 18.60 20.10 -11.57
CA LEU A 565 19.63 19.20 -11.05
C LEU A 565 20.05 18.15 -12.07
N PHE A 566 19.11 17.54 -12.80
CA PHE A 566 19.40 16.54 -13.84
C PHE A 566 19.77 17.16 -15.19
N GLY A 567 19.45 18.44 -15.41
CA GLY A 567 19.56 19.08 -16.73
C GLY A 567 18.56 18.51 -17.73
N GLU A 568 18.51 19.08 -18.93
CA GLU A 568 17.55 18.68 -19.97
C GLU A 568 17.69 17.20 -20.38
N GLU A 569 18.93 16.72 -20.62
CA GLU A 569 19.18 15.33 -21.01
C GLU A 569 18.74 14.35 -19.91
N GLY A 570 19.11 14.63 -18.65
CA GLY A 570 18.77 13.77 -17.53
C GLY A 570 17.27 13.75 -17.25
N PHE A 571 16.64 14.93 -17.25
CA PHE A 571 15.21 15.08 -17.00
C PHE A 571 14.37 14.34 -18.06
N GLN A 572 14.66 14.54 -19.35
CA GLN A 572 13.97 13.84 -20.43
C GLN A 572 14.17 12.32 -20.36
N PHE A 573 15.33 11.86 -19.89
CA PHE A 573 15.58 10.42 -19.75
C PHE A 573 14.73 9.78 -18.64
N ILE A 574 14.59 10.46 -17.50
CA ILE A 574 13.87 9.92 -16.34
C ILE A 574 12.35 10.13 -16.42
N GLU A 575 11.86 10.93 -17.36
CA GLU A 575 10.43 11.14 -17.58
C GLU A 575 9.73 9.91 -18.23
N PRO A 576 8.51 9.53 -17.80
CA PRO A 576 7.78 10.01 -16.62
C PRO A 576 8.31 9.44 -15.30
N PHE A 577 8.25 10.25 -14.24
CA PHE A 577 8.57 9.86 -12.86
C PHE A 577 7.62 10.56 -11.86
N LEU A 578 7.53 10.03 -10.64
CA LEU A 578 6.82 10.65 -9.51
C LEU A 578 7.80 11.52 -8.70
N PRO A 579 7.62 12.85 -8.66
CA PRO A 579 8.45 13.73 -7.84
C PRO A 579 8.01 13.71 -6.37
N ILE A 580 8.93 13.40 -5.45
CA ILE A 580 8.69 13.40 -4.00
C ILE A 580 9.57 14.49 -3.37
N GLU A 581 8.94 15.54 -2.83
CA GLU A 581 9.65 16.66 -2.23
C GLU A 581 10.03 16.37 -0.77
N THR A 582 11.28 16.66 -0.41
CA THR A 582 11.76 16.58 0.98
C THR A 582 11.90 17.99 1.57
N LYS A 583 11.04 18.30 2.55
CA LYS A 583 10.99 19.60 3.22
C LYS A 583 11.85 19.62 4.50
N PRO A 584 12.15 20.79 5.10
CA PRO A 584 12.66 20.87 6.47
C PRO A 584 11.75 20.14 7.47
N TYR A 585 12.22 19.90 8.68
CA TYR A 585 11.43 19.27 9.72
C TYR A 585 10.19 20.10 10.08
N THR A 586 9.09 19.43 10.40
CA THR A 586 7.99 20.04 11.17
C THR A 586 8.44 20.26 12.62
N LYS A 587 7.70 21.10 13.36
CA LYS A 587 7.98 21.34 14.79
C LYS A 587 7.93 20.05 15.62
N GLU A 588 7.07 19.13 15.25
CA GLU A 588 6.95 17.82 15.88
C GLU A 588 8.15 16.92 15.56
N GLU A 589 8.53 16.79 14.27
CA GLU A 589 9.67 15.97 13.84
C GLU A 589 10.98 16.40 14.54
N VAL A 590 11.28 17.70 14.54
CA VAL A 590 12.47 18.22 15.23
C VAL A 590 12.34 18.12 16.76
N GLY A 591 11.13 18.23 17.29
CA GLY A 591 10.85 18.07 18.72
C GLY A 591 11.13 16.66 19.22
N ASN A 592 10.71 15.65 18.47
CA ASN A 592 10.95 14.24 18.79
C ASN A 592 12.44 13.89 18.65
N MET A 593 13.11 14.41 17.62
CA MET A 593 14.56 14.22 17.48
C MET A 593 15.36 14.94 18.58
N TYR A 594 14.93 16.12 19.00
CA TYR A 594 15.49 16.81 20.16
C TYR A 594 15.35 15.96 21.43
N GLN A 595 14.15 15.42 21.68
CA GLN A 595 13.88 14.61 22.85
C GLN A 595 14.76 13.36 22.86
N TYR A 596 14.92 12.70 21.71
CA TYR A 596 15.84 11.59 21.55
C TYR A 596 17.29 11.97 21.93
N TYR A 597 17.80 13.09 21.40
CA TYR A 597 19.13 13.58 21.75
C TYR A 597 19.27 13.98 23.22
N TYR A 598 18.22 14.53 23.82
CA TYR A 598 18.18 14.84 25.24
C TYR A 598 18.29 13.58 26.10
N ASP A 599 17.48 12.55 25.79
CA ASP A 599 17.41 11.30 26.55
C ASP A 599 18.70 10.49 26.43
N LYS A 600 19.31 10.49 25.24
CA LYS A 600 20.59 9.85 24.97
C LYS A 600 21.81 10.62 25.51
N ARG A 601 21.58 11.77 26.16
CA ARG A 601 22.64 12.69 26.62
C ARG A 601 23.60 13.09 25.49
N TRP A 602 23.08 13.17 24.27
CA TRP A 602 23.80 13.65 23.10
C TRP A 602 24.04 15.16 23.19
N LEU A 603 23.08 15.90 23.79
CA LEU A 603 23.23 17.31 24.12
C LEU A 603 24.01 17.47 25.42
N THR A 604 25.30 17.80 25.35
CA THR A 604 26.15 17.91 26.56
C THR A 604 26.19 19.27 27.21
N THR A 605 25.93 20.34 26.46
CA THR A 605 25.84 21.68 27.04
C THR A 605 24.55 21.79 27.84
N GLU A 606 24.63 22.14 29.13
CA GLU A 606 23.45 22.31 29.99
C GLU A 606 22.45 23.32 29.43
N LYS A 607 22.94 24.41 28.83
CA LYS A 607 22.08 25.42 28.18
C LYS A 607 21.28 24.86 26.99
N ALA A 608 21.79 23.85 26.29
CA ALA A 608 21.06 23.21 25.19
C ALA A 608 19.90 22.32 25.67
N ARG A 609 19.88 21.98 26.97
CA ARG A 609 18.90 21.12 27.63
C ARG A 609 17.76 21.91 28.30
N THR A 610 17.72 23.22 28.11
CA THR A 610 16.60 24.07 28.54
C THR A 610 15.62 24.27 27.38
N GLU A 611 14.39 24.70 27.70
CA GLU A 611 13.40 25.03 26.66
C GLU A 611 13.90 26.18 25.75
N ASP A 612 14.61 27.17 26.31
CA ASP A 612 15.23 28.23 25.52
C ASP A 612 16.32 27.68 24.57
N GLY A 613 17.18 26.77 25.04
CA GLY A 613 18.16 26.11 24.20
C GLY A 613 17.54 25.28 23.08
N LYS A 614 16.44 24.58 23.36
CA LYS A 614 15.65 23.86 22.36
C LYS A 614 15.13 24.81 21.26
N GLN A 615 14.53 25.94 21.64
CA GLN A 615 14.03 26.94 20.69
C GLN A 615 15.17 27.54 19.85
N GLN A 616 16.32 27.84 20.47
CA GLN A 616 17.50 28.35 19.75
C GLN A 616 18.04 27.35 18.73
N LEU A 617 18.14 26.06 19.07
CA LEU A 617 18.57 25.01 18.14
C LEU A 617 17.61 24.88 16.94
N MET A 618 16.30 24.92 17.18
CA MET A 618 15.29 24.89 16.13
C MET A 618 15.35 26.13 15.24
N TYR A 619 15.53 27.31 15.83
CA TYR A 619 15.64 28.58 15.11
C TYR A 619 16.91 28.65 14.25
N LEU A 620 18.08 28.35 14.82
CA LEU A 620 19.37 28.41 14.13
C LEU A 620 19.50 27.38 13.00
N SER A 621 18.90 26.20 13.18
CA SER A 621 18.83 25.19 12.12
C SER A 621 17.82 25.53 11.03
N ALA A 622 16.91 26.49 11.28
CA ALA A 622 15.73 26.73 10.47
C ALA A 622 14.98 25.43 10.13
N PHE A 623 14.84 24.55 11.14
CA PHE A 623 14.26 23.21 11.01
C PHE A 623 14.96 22.29 10.00
N ASN A 624 16.13 22.64 9.46
CA ASN A 624 16.85 21.80 8.52
C ASN A 624 17.48 20.59 9.26
N PRO A 625 17.16 19.34 8.87
CA PRO A 625 17.67 18.13 9.54
C PRO A 625 19.20 18.08 9.65
N TYR A 626 19.91 18.42 8.58
CA TYR A 626 21.37 18.43 8.58
C TYR A 626 21.93 19.50 9.53
N TYR A 627 21.46 20.74 9.43
CA TYR A 627 21.97 21.80 10.31
C TYR A 627 21.59 21.56 11.77
N PHE A 628 20.40 21.03 12.04
CA PHE A 628 19.98 20.64 13.39
C PHE A 628 20.90 19.58 13.98
N GLU A 629 21.17 18.49 13.23
CA GLU A 629 22.14 17.47 13.67
C GLU A 629 23.51 18.08 13.92
N ARG A 630 24.01 18.94 13.03
CA ARG A 630 25.33 19.58 13.18
C ARG A 630 25.42 20.51 14.39
N LEU A 631 24.33 21.18 14.77
CA LEU A 631 24.26 22.02 15.96
C LEU A 631 24.16 21.19 17.25
N CYS A 632 23.50 20.02 17.19
CA CYS A 632 23.36 19.11 18.32
C CYS A 632 24.57 18.18 18.49
N ALA A 633 25.34 17.94 17.43
CA ALA A 633 26.53 17.11 17.45
C ALA A 633 27.65 17.78 18.24
N PHE A 634 28.40 16.95 18.97
CA PHE A 634 29.65 17.33 19.57
C PHE A 634 30.63 17.85 18.50
N ASN A 635 31.18 19.04 18.72
CA ASN A 635 32.40 19.47 18.03
C ASN A 635 33.62 18.89 18.76
#